data_AF-A0A9D8IZJ5-F1
#
_entry.id   AF-A0A9D8IZJ5-F1
#
_cell.length_a   1.000
_cell.length_b   1.000
_cell.length_c   1.000
_cell.angle_alpha   90.00
_cell.angle_beta   90.00
_cell.angle_gamma   90.00
#
_symmetry.space_group_name_H-M   'P 1'
#
loop_
_entity.id
_entity.type
_entity.pdbx_description
1 polymer ?
#
loop_
_entity_poly.entity_id
_entity_poly.type
_entity_poly.pdbx_seq_one_letter_code
_entity_poly.pdbx_strand_id
1 'polypeptide(L)'
;MPVDIVGWDIGGAHLKAVALDRHGAIAGIQQRPCPLWLGLDRLEAAVRDIGRDWPLTGVRTHAITMTGELADSFPDRSSGVRALLDCTLGLFESPPQVFAGSAALLDASAVRDHELPLIASANWMASALWLAQRCREGILIDVGSTTTDVIPLSNGAVHTRGYTDHERLRYDELVYVGIVRTPLMAIASKAPFDGGWV
;
A
#
# COMPACT_ATOMS: atom_id res chain seq x y z
N MET A 1 23.36 2.65 -10.57
CA MET A 1 22.84 3.93 -11.10
C MET A 1 22.45 4.78 -9.89
N PRO A 2 22.65 6.11 -9.89
CA PRO A 2 22.23 6.93 -8.77
C PRO A 2 20.70 6.88 -8.62
N VAL A 3 20.24 6.62 -7.41
CA VAL A 3 18.82 6.64 -7.05
C VAL A 3 18.41 8.10 -6.85
N ASP A 4 17.32 8.53 -7.48
CA ASP A 4 16.80 9.90 -7.39
C ASP A 4 15.48 9.95 -6.62
N ILE A 5 14.64 8.92 -6.79
CA ILE A 5 13.33 8.81 -6.15
C ILE A 5 13.17 7.42 -5.56
N VAL A 6 12.57 7.30 -4.37
CA VAL A 6 12.18 6.00 -3.81
C VAL A 6 10.71 6.02 -3.41
N GLY A 7 9.94 5.07 -3.96
CA GLY A 7 8.59 4.76 -3.55
C GLY A 7 8.58 3.68 -2.47
N TRP A 8 7.84 3.88 -1.38
CA TRP A 8 7.72 2.95 -0.26
C TRP A 8 6.26 2.53 -0.07
N ASP A 9 6.01 1.22 -0.03
CA ASP A 9 4.72 0.65 0.38
C ASP A 9 4.90 0.03 1.77
N ILE A 10 4.44 0.75 2.79
CA ILE A 10 4.53 0.37 4.19
C ILE A 10 3.34 -0.53 4.52
N GLY A 11 3.54 -1.85 4.40
CA GLY A 11 2.54 -2.85 4.77
C GLY A 11 2.65 -3.31 6.22
N GLY A 12 1.60 -3.98 6.71
CA GLY A 12 1.56 -4.50 8.08
C GLY A 12 2.60 -5.60 8.38
N ALA A 13 3.00 -6.36 7.36
CA ALA A 13 3.94 -7.48 7.48
C ALA A 13 5.27 -7.28 6.73
N HIS A 14 5.25 -6.43 5.70
CA HIS A 14 6.39 -6.24 4.81
C HIS A 14 6.47 -4.77 4.39
N LEU A 15 7.70 -4.29 4.26
CA LEU A 15 8.02 -3.05 3.60
C LEU A 15 8.45 -3.38 2.17
N LYS A 16 7.90 -2.67 1.19
CA LYS A 16 8.37 -2.75 -0.21
C LYS A 16 8.94 -1.40 -0.61
N ALA A 17 9.99 -1.42 -1.42
CA ALA A 17 10.63 -0.21 -1.94
C ALA A 17 10.95 -0.36 -3.42
N VAL A 18 10.71 0.70 -4.18
CA VAL A 18 11.09 0.82 -5.59
C VAL A 18 11.95 2.06 -5.75
N ALA A 19 13.21 1.86 -6.15
CA ALA A 19 14.14 2.94 -6.46
C ALA A 19 14.06 3.28 -7.94
N LEU A 20 13.95 4.57 -8.25
CA LEU A 20 13.98 5.12 -9.61
C LEU A 20 15.21 6.00 -9.79
N ASP A 21 15.79 5.97 -10.98
CA ASP A 21 16.80 6.95 -11.39
C ASP A 21 16.15 8.29 -11.80
N ARG A 22 16.98 9.28 -12.11
CA ARG A 22 16.55 10.63 -12.54
C ARG A 22 15.72 10.66 -13.83
N HIS A 23 15.71 9.57 -14.60
CA HIS A 23 14.93 9.43 -15.84
C HIS A 23 13.61 8.67 -15.59
N GLY A 24 13.35 8.28 -14.34
CA GLY A 24 12.17 7.50 -13.96
C GLY A 24 12.30 6.00 -14.28
N ALA A 25 13.49 5.51 -14.62
CA ALA A 25 13.72 4.09 -14.84
C ALA A 25 13.92 3.37 -13.50
N ILE A 26 13.43 2.13 -13.40
CA ILE A 26 13.59 1.30 -12.21
C ILE A 26 15.08 0.96 -12.02
N ALA A 27 15.66 1.48 -10.95
CA ALA A 27 17.02 1.20 -10.51
C ALA A 27 17.09 0.02 -9.52
N GLY A 28 15.98 -0.29 -8.84
CA GLY A 28 15.90 -1.42 -7.92
C GLY A 28 14.50 -1.66 -7.36
N ILE A 29 14.22 -2.91 -7.01
CA ILE A 29 13.00 -3.33 -6.29
C ILE A 29 13.43 -4.21 -5.12
N GLN A 30 12.90 -3.92 -3.93
CA GLN A 30 13.18 -4.66 -2.70
C GLN A 30 11.92 -4.87 -1.89
N GLN A 31 11.90 -5.98 -1.16
CA GLN A 31 10.94 -6.26 -0.11
C GLN A 31 11.70 -6.74 1.12
N ARG A 32 11.25 -6.31 2.30
CA ARG A 32 11.78 -6.75 3.59
C ARG A 32 10.66 -7.10 4.55
N PRO A 33 10.84 -8.12 5.42
CA PRO A 33 9.96 -8.32 6.56
C PRO A 33 9.90 -7.05 7.41
N CYS A 34 8.69 -6.62 7.72
CA CYS A 34 8.39 -5.46 8.56
C CYS A 34 7.11 -5.76 9.35
N PRO A 35 7.18 -6.65 10.36
CA PRO A 35 6.03 -7.04 11.17
C PRO A 35 5.65 -5.92 12.13
N LEU A 36 4.83 -4.97 11.69
CA LEU A 36 4.49 -3.76 12.47
C LEU A 36 3.77 -4.07 13.78
N TRP A 37 3.08 -5.22 13.87
CA TRP A 37 2.48 -5.69 15.11
C TRP A 37 3.51 -5.96 16.23
N LEU A 38 4.81 -6.01 15.92
CA LEU A 38 5.89 -6.13 16.90
C LEU A 38 6.51 -4.78 17.30
N GLY A 39 6.11 -3.67 16.65
CA GLY A 39 6.62 -2.32 16.94
C GLY A 39 7.11 -1.55 15.72
N LEU A 40 7.18 -0.22 15.86
CA LEU A 40 7.68 0.70 14.81
C LEU A 40 9.18 0.58 14.57
N ASP A 41 9.95 0.07 15.54
CA ASP A 41 11.37 -0.24 15.40
C ASP A 41 11.62 -1.21 14.23
N ARG A 42 10.62 -2.02 13.86
CA ARG A 42 10.66 -2.91 12.70
C ARG A 42 10.67 -2.15 11.37
N LEU A 43 9.95 -1.04 11.29
CA LEU A 43 9.97 -0.16 10.12
C LEU A 43 11.35 0.49 9.97
N GLU A 44 11.88 1.05 11.06
CA GLU A 44 13.21 1.66 11.05
C GLU A 44 14.30 0.66 10.64
N ALA A 45 14.23 -0.57 11.18
CA ALA A 45 15.15 -1.64 10.84
C ALA A 45 15.05 -2.04 9.36
N ALA A 46 13.83 -2.15 8.82
CA ALA A 46 13.60 -2.51 7.43
C ALA A 46 14.10 -1.42 6.46
N VAL A 47 13.85 -0.14 6.75
CA VAL A 47 14.38 0.98 5.96
C VAL A 47 15.90 1.01 6.01
N ARG A 48 16.50 0.83 7.19
CA ARG A 48 17.96 0.77 7.35
C ARG A 48 18.56 -0.39 6.58
N ASP A 49 17.90 -1.55 6.57
CA ASP A 49 18.37 -2.72 5.83
C ASP A 49 18.34 -2.50 4.31
N ILE A 50 17.26 -1.92 3.78
CA ILE A 50 17.20 -1.49 2.37
C ILE A 50 18.30 -0.46 2.06
N GLY A 51 18.57 0.45 3.01
CA GLY A 51 19.63 1.46 2.91
C GLY A 51 21.06 0.91 2.90
N ARG A 52 21.27 -0.35 3.29
CA ARG A 52 22.58 -1.03 3.13
C ARG A 52 22.81 -1.50 1.70
N ASP A 53 21.74 -1.89 1.02
CA ASP A 53 21.79 -2.37 -0.36
C ASP A 53 21.77 -1.21 -1.36
N TRP A 54 20.99 -0.16 -1.07
CA TRP A 54 20.88 1.04 -1.89
C TRP A 54 21.21 2.28 -1.07
N PRO A 55 22.17 3.12 -1.51
CA PRO A 55 22.41 4.39 -0.85
C PRO A 55 21.14 5.26 -0.91
N LEU A 56 20.58 5.58 0.26
CA LEU A 56 19.45 6.52 0.39
C LEU A 56 19.90 7.97 0.55
N THR A 57 21.20 8.20 0.78
CA THR A 57 21.81 9.53 0.84
C THR A 57 21.69 10.25 -0.50
N GLY A 58 21.22 11.50 -0.48
CA GLY A 58 21.05 12.29 -1.69
C GLY A 58 19.87 11.88 -2.56
N VAL A 59 18.99 10.99 -2.08
CA VAL A 59 17.68 10.74 -2.72
C VAL A 59 16.85 12.01 -2.61
N ARG A 60 16.38 12.52 -3.76
CA ARG A 60 15.67 13.79 -3.82
C ARG A 60 14.24 13.70 -3.32
N THR A 61 13.61 12.54 -3.47
CA THR A 61 12.19 12.38 -3.12
C THR A 61 11.92 10.98 -2.60
N HIS A 62 11.32 10.93 -1.41
CA HIS A 62 10.68 9.73 -0.87
C HIS A 62 9.17 9.90 -1.01
N ALA A 63 8.51 8.92 -1.62
CA ALA A 63 7.05 8.87 -1.72
C ALA A 63 6.55 7.63 -0.99
N ILE A 64 5.60 7.76 -0.08
CA ILE A 64 5.10 6.66 0.74
C ILE A 64 3.61 6.44 0.49
N THR A 65 3.22 5.17 0.48
CA THR A 65 1.85 4.73 0.70
C THR A 65 1.86 3.69 1.81
N MET A 66 0.70 3.41 2.41
CA MET A 66 0.61 2.51 3.55
C MET A 66 -0.66 1.68 3.54
N THR A 67 -0.50 0.46 4.04
CA THR A 67 -1.56 -0.41 4.59
C THR A 67 -1.22 -0.88 5.99
N GLY A 68 -0.03 -0.53 6.48
CA GLY A 68 0.48 -0.90 7.79
C GLY A 68 -0.26 -0.26 8.96
N GLU A 69 -1.01 0.83 8.72
CA GLU A 69 -1.87 1.48 9.71
C GLU A 69 -2.99 0.56 10.23
N LEU A 70 -3.25 -0.55 9.52
CA LEU A 70 -4.18 -1.61 9.91
C LEU A 70 -3.58 -2.63 10.89
N ALA A 71 -2.30 -2.52 11.24
CA ALA A 71 -1.66 -3.47 12.14
C ALA A 71 -2.26 -3.40 13.56
N ASP A 72 -2.40 -4.56 14.19
CA ASP A 72 -3.00 -4.73 15.54
C ASP A 72 -2.28 -3.95 16.65
N SER A 73 -1.08 -3.41 16.38
CA SER A 73 -0.33 -2.53 17.27
C SER A 73 -0.93 -1.14 17.43
N PHE A 74 -1.89 -0.75 16.57
CA PHE A 74 -2.51 0.58 16.61
C PHE A 74 -3.96 0.49 17.12
N PRO A 75 -4.41 1.46 17.93
CA PRO A 75 -5.78 1.44 18.48
C PRO A 75 -6.84 1.69 17.38
N ASP A 76 -6.48 2.47 16.36
CA ASP A 76 -7.33 2.81 15.23
C ASP A 76 -6.48 3.24 14.04
N ARG A 77 -7.11 3.35 12.86
CA ARG A 77 -6.43 3.67 11.60
C ARG A 77 -5.77 5.05 11.62
N SER A 78 -6.43 6.07 12.18
CA SER A 78 -5.89 7.43 12.21
C SER A 78 -4.65 7.51 13.10
N SER A 79 -4.70 6.83 14.25
CA SER A 79 -3.54 6.66 15.13
C SER A 79 -2.40 5.91 14.43
N GLY A 80 -2.71 4.87 13.66
CA GLY A 80 -1.72 4.15 12.85
C GLY A 80 -1.07 5.02 11.77
N VAL A 81 -1.86 5.77 11.00
CA VAL A 81 -1.34 6.71 9.99
C VAL A 81 -0.41 7.73 10.64
N ARG A 82 -0.85 8.37 11.73
CA ARG A 82 -0.03 9.35 12.45
C ARG A 82 1.29 8.76 12.89
N ALA A 83 1.25 7.60 13.55
CA ALA A 83 2.44 6.93 14.07
C ALA A 83 3.44 6.57 12.96
N LEU A 84 2.94 6.12 11.80
CA LEU A 84 3.77 5.82 10.64
C LEU A 84 4.37 7.09 10.01
N LEU A 85 3.59 8.16 9.85
CA LEU A 85 4.08 9.44 9.36
C LEU A 85 5.20 9.98 10.26
N ASP A 86 4.95 10.05 11.56
CA ASP A 86 5.92 10.53 12.55
C ASP A 86 7.20 9.70 12.53
N CYS A 87 7.08 8.37 12.43
CA CYS A 87 8.24 7.48 12.26
C CYS A 87 9.03 7.83 10.98
N THR A 88 8.36 8.04 9.85
CA THR A 88 9.04 8.31 8.58
C THR A 88 9.74 9.67 8.50
N LEU A 89 9.29 10.68 9.27
CA LEU A 89 9.94 11.99 9.33
C LEU A 89 11.39 11.90 9.84
N GLY A 90 11.71 10.90 10.67
CA GLY A 90 13.05 10.66 11.18
C GLY A 90 13.91 9.71 10.34
N LEU A 91 13.38 9.13 9.26
CA LEU A 91 14.04 8.08 8.49
C LEU A 91 14.77 8.58 7.24
N PHE A 92 14.47 9.80 6.79
CA PHE A 92 14.97 10.35 5.52
C PHE A 92 15.56 11.75 5.73
N GLU A 93 16.42 12.19 4.80
CA GLU A 93 17.06 13.51 4.86
C GLU A 93 16.06 14.68 4.69
N SER A 94 14.91 14.39 4.06
CA SER A 94 13.81 15.34 3.88
C SER A 94 12.47 14.65 4.15
N PRO A 95 11.43 15.40 4.57
CA PRO A 95 10.09 14.84 4.77
C PRO A 95 9.59 14.12 3.51
N PRO A 96 9.08 12.88 3.63
CA PRO A 96 8.52 12.19 2.49
C PRO A 96 7.19 12.82 2.05
N GLN A 97 6.82 12.56 0.81
CA GLN A 97 5.47 12.78 0.31
C GLN A 97 4.62 11.55 0.64
N VAL A 98 3.44 11.73 1.20
CA VAL A 98 2.49 10.63 1.47
C VAL A 98 1.34 10.65 0.47
N PHE A 99 1.00 9.48 -0.05
CA PHE A 99 -0.16 9.29 -0.90
C PHE A 99 -1.45 9.36 -0.08
N ALA A 100 -2.26 10.39 -0.34
CA ALA A 100 -3.53 10.69 0.32
C ALA A 100 -4.71 10.48 -0.63
N GLY A 101 -4.66 9.38 -1.37
CA GLY A 101 -5.71 9.00 -2.29
C GLY A 101 -6.04 10.08 -3.33
N SER A 102 -7.29 10.58 -3.29
CA SER A 102 -7.80 11.52 -4.30
C SER A 102 -7.20 12.92 -4.16
N ALA A 103 -6.60 13.22 -3.00
CA ALA A 103 -5.79 14.41 -2.76
C ALA A 103 -4.34 14.28 -3.26
N ALA A 104 -4.01 13.21 -3.99
CA ALA A 104 -2.69 12.92 -4.54
C ALA A 104 -1.60 12.77 -3.47
N LEU A 105 -0.57 13.62 -3.48
CA LEU A 105 0.57 13.56 -2.57
C LEU A 105 0.55 14.77 -1.63
N LEU A 106 0.71 14.51 -0.33
CA LEU A 106 0.84 15.52 0.71
C LEU A 106 2.24 15.47 1.32
N ASP A 107 2.76 16.60 1.80
CA ASP A 107 3.97 16.61 2.62
C ASP A 107 3.66 15.99 3.99
N ALA A 108 4.36 14.90 4.34
CA ALA A 108 4.15 14.18 5.60
C ALA A 108 4.28 15.09 6.83
N SER A 109 5.11 16.14 6.77
CA SER A 109 5.31 17.08 7.88
C SER A 109 4.15 18.06 8.07
N ALA A 110 3.27 18.19 7.08
CA ALA A 110 2.17 19.15 7.06
C ALA A 110 0.78 18.50 7.15
N VAL A 111 0.70 17.18 7.29
CA VAL A 111 -0.57 16.44 7.39
C VAL A 111 -1.32 16.80 8.68
N ARG A 112 -2.57 17.22 8.52
CA ARG A 112 -3.51 17.55 9.60
C ARG A 112 -4.49 16.39 9.84
N ASP A 113 -5.13 16.37 11.00
CA ASP A 113 -6.00 15.27 11.46
C ASP A 113 -7.12 14.91 10.47
N HIS A 114 -7.76 15.92 9.88
CA HIS A 114 -8.81 15.72 8.89
C HIS A 114 -8.34 15.07 7.56
N GLU A 115 -7.03 15.01 7.30
CA GLU A 115 -6.44 14.37 6.10
C GLU A 115 -6.09 12.90 6.37
N LEU A 116 -6.01 12.45 7.63
CA LEU A 116 -5.66 11.06 7.97
C LEU A 116 -6.59 10.02 7.32
N PRO A 117 -7.92 10.23 7.25
CA PRO A 117 -8.81 9.29 6.56
C PRO A 117 -8.56 9.19 5.05
N LEU A 118 -7.95 10.20 4.43
CA LEU A 118 -7.60 10.17 3.00
C LEU A 118 -6.34 9.34 2.75
N ILE A 119 -5.45 9.24 3.74
CA ILE A 119 -4.20 8.47 3.67
C ILE A 119 -4.47 6.99 3.99
N ALA A 120 -5.31 6.74 5.00
CA ALA A 120 -5.63 5.39 5.44
C ALA A 120 -6.21 4.55 4.29
N SER A 121 -5.59 3.39 4.05
CA SER A 121 -6.06 2.36 3.11
C SER A 121 -6.23 2.87 1.68
N ALA A 122 -5.39 3.83 1.26
CA ALA A 122 -5.42 4.40 -0.08
C ALA A 122 -4.52 3.66 -1.10
N ASN A 123 -3.70 2.70 -0.66
CA ASN A 123 -2.68 2.04 -1.49
C ASN A 123 -3.24 1.41 -2.79
N TRP A 124 -4.45 0.82 -2.74
CA TRP A 124 -5.12 0.23 -3.91
C TRP A 124 -5.33 1.27 -5.03
N MET A 125 -5.60 2.52 -4.64
CA MET A 125 -5.90 3.58 -5.58
C MET A 125 -4.65 4.11 -6.28
N ALA A 126 -3.47 3.99 -5.68
CA ALA A 126 -2.22 4.36 -6.33
C ALA A 126 -2.00 3.53 -7.62
N SER A 127 -2.16 2.20 -7.52
CA SER A 127 -2.09 1.29 -8.66
C SER A 127 -3.18 1.58 -9.70
N ALA A 128 -4.41 1.82 -9.24
CA ALA A 128 -5.54 2.10 -10.12
C ALA A 128 -5.36 3.41 -10.90
N LEU A 129 -4.95 4.50 -10.23
CA LEU A 129 -4.69 5.80 -10.88
C LEU A 129 -3.52 5.70 -11.86
N TRP A 130 -2.45 4.99 -11.51
CA TRP A 130 -1.33 4.77 -12.41
C TRP A 130 -1.74 3.99 -13.67
N LEU A 131 -2.59 2.97 -13.50
CA LEU A 131 -3.10 2.18 -14.63
C LEU A 131 -4.08 2.99 -15.49
N ALA A 132 -4.93 3.81 -14.89
CA ALA A 132 -5.89 4.66 -15.61
C ALA A 132 -5.21 5.63 -16.59
N GLN A 133 -3.98 6.06 -16.30
CA GLN A 133 -3.17 6.88 -17.22
C GLN A 133 -2.73 6.13 -18.49
N ARG A 134 -2.75 4.80 -18.48
CA ARG A 134 -2.27 3.91 -19.56
C ARG A 134 -3.39 3.12 -20.22
N CYS A 135 -4.45 2.85 -19.46
CA CYS A 135 -5.59 2.04 -19.87
C CYS A 135 -6.86 2.89 -19.72
N ARG A 136 -7.45 3.29 -20.86
CA ARG A 136 -8.65 4.14 -20.85
C ARG A 136 -9.89 3.40 -20.36
N GLU A 137 -10.05 2.14 -20.75
CA GLU A 137 -11.18 1.28 -20.39
C GLU A 137 -10.63 -0.06 -19.90
N GLY A 138 -11.12 -0.54 -18.75
CA GLY A 138 -10.69 -1.82 -18.22
C GLY A 138 -11.10 -2.05 -16.77
N ILE A 139 -10.58 -3.11 -16.17
CA ILE A 139 -10.74 -3.40 -14.75
C ILE A 139 -9.36 -3.78 -14.21
N LEU A 140 -8.91 -3.13 -13.15
CA LEU A 140 -7.78 -3.61 -12.36
C LEU A 140 -8.28 -4.73 -11.45
N ILE A 141 -7.63 -5.89 -11.53
CA ILE A 141 -7.82 -7.00 -10.60
C ILE A 141 -6.49 -7.22 -9.89
N ASP A 142 -6.40 -6.83 -8.62
CA ASP A 142 -5.22 -7.05 -7.78
C ASP A 142 -5.54 -8.12 -6.73
N VAL A 143 -4.93 -9.29 -6.86
CA VAL A 143 -5.16 -10.42 -5.96
C VAL A 143 -4.01 -10.49 -4.96
N GLY A 144 -4.25 -9.99 -3.76
CA GLY A 144 -3.34 -10.10 -2.64
C GLY A 144 -3.40 -11.47 -1.96
N SER A 145 -2.69 -11.59 -0.84
CA SER A 145 -2.69 -12.80 -0.03
C SER A 145 -4.05 -13.09 0.63
N THR A 146 -4.84 -12.05 0.89
CA THR A 146 -6.06 -12.10 1.70
C THR A 146 -7.28 -11.59 0.95
N THR A 147 -7.09 -10.59 0.09
CA THR A 147 -8.15 -9.83 -0.57
C THR A 147 -7.90 -9.72 -2.06
N THR A 148 -8.96 -9.41 -2.80
CA THR A 148 -8.92 -9.08 -4.22
C THR A 148 -9.56 -7.71 -4.40
N ASP A 149 -8.80 -6.75 -4.93
CA ASP A 149 -9.32 -5.44 -5.34
C ASP A 149 -9.85 -5.55 -6.79
N VAL A 150 -11.08 -5.10 -7.02
CA VAL A 150 -11.74 -5.10 -8.34
C VAL A 150 -12.14 -3.68 -8.68
N ILE A 151 -11.34 -3.01 -9.51
CA ILE A 151 -11.45 -1.56 -9.71
C ILE A 151 -11.77 -1.23 -11.16
N PRO A 152 -12.98 -0.70 -11.46
CA PRO A 152 -13.35 -0.29 -12.81
C PRO A 152 -12.54 0.92 -13.25
N LEU A 153 -12.09 0.90 -14.50
CA LEU A 153 -11.47 2.01 -15.19
C LEU A 153 -12.30 2.37 -16.42
N SER A 154 -12.62 3.65 -16.58
CA SER A 154 -13.30 4.16 -17.77
C SER A 154 -12.86 5.59 -18.06
N ASN A 155 -12.79 5.95 -19.34
CA ASN A 155 -12.29 7.23 -19.83
C ASN A 155 -10.93 7.67 -19.23
N GLY A 156 -10.06 6.72 -18.88
CA GLY A 156 -8.75 7.00 -18.27
C GLY A 156 -8.84 7.49 -16.81
N ALA A 157 -9.94 7.18 -16.12
CA ALA A 157 -10.18 7.49 -14.73
C ALA A 157 -10.58 6.23 -13.94
N VAL A 158 -10.39 6.29 -12.62
CA VAL A 158 -10.85 5.27 -11.68
C VAL A 158 -12.32 5.53 -11.37
N HIS A 159 -13.17 4.51 -11.55
CA HIS A 159 -14.60 4.58 -11.32
C HIS A 159 -15.02 3.61 -10.20
N THR A 160 -14.83 4.04 -8.95
CA THR A 160 -15.30 3.32 -7.77
C THR A 160 -16.45 4.06 -7.09
N ARG A 161 -17.28 3.30 -6.38
CA ARG A 161 -18.37 3.80 -5.53
C ARG A 161 -17.92 3.90 -4.08
N GLY A 162 -17.03 3.02 -3.63
CA GLY A 162 -16.45 3.04 -2.30
C GLY A 162 -15.07 3.70 -2.27
N TYR A 163 -14.80 4.40 -1.17
CA TYR A 163 -13.46 4.87 -0.85
C TYR A 163 -12.83 4.00 0.23
N THR A 164 -13.56 3.82 1.33
CA THR A 164 -13.13 2.99 2.45
C THR A 164 -13.31 1.51 2.16
N ASP A 165 -12.52 0.63 2.79
CA ASP A 165 -12.70 -0.83 2.67
C ASP A 165 -14.15 -1.27 2.92
N HIS A 166 -14.82 -0.63 3.90
CA HIS A 166 -16.21 -0.94 4.23
C HIS A 166 -17.15 -0.65 3.05
N GLU A 167 -17.02 0.52 2.42
CA GLU A 167 -17.82 0.88 1.26
C GLU A 167 -17.46 0.00 0.05
N ARG A 168 -16.17 -0.28 -0.15
CA ARG A 168 -15.70 -1.12 -1.26
C ARG A 168 -16.21 -2.55 -1.15
N LEU A 169 -16.30 -3.11 0.05
CA LEU A 169 -16.94 -4.40 0.32
C LEU A 169 -18.43 -4.40 -0.03
N ARG A 170 -19.14 -3.28 0.21
CA ARG A 170 -20.57 -3.14 -0.12
C ARG A 170 -20.83 -3.15 -1.63
N TYR A 171 -19.85 -2.73 -2.42
CA TYR A 171 -19.97 -2.54 -3.86
C TYR A 171 -19.20 -3.57 -4.69
N ASP A 172 -18.71 -4.64 -4.05
CA ASP A 172 -17.89 -5.69 -4.66
C ASP A 172 -16.60 -5.17 -5.32
N GLU A 173 -16.11 -4.01 -4.87
CA GLU A 173 -14.84 -3.39 -5.30
C GLU A 173 -13.64 -3.89 -4.45
N LEU A 174 -13.94 -4.56 -3.35
CA LEU A 174 -13.02 -5.30 -2.50
C LEU A 174 -13.69 -6.63 -2.14
N VAL A 175 -13.05 -7.74 -2.46
CA VAL A 175 -13.53 -9.09 -2.16
C VAL A 175 -12.58 -9.74 -1.16
N TYR A 176 -13.08 -10.35 -0.09
CA TYR A 176 -12.27 -10.98 0.96
C TYR A 176 -11.78 -12.40 0.59
N VAL A 177 -11.25 -12.51 -0.63
CA VAL A 177 -10.66 -13.72 -1.20
C VAL A 177 -9.30 -13.34 -1.75
N GLY A 178 -8.27 -14.09 -1.40
CA GLY A 178 -6.90 -13.89 -1.86
C GLY A 178 -6.20 -15.24 -2.06
N ILE A 179 -4.95 -15.18 -2.48
CA ILE A 179 -4.23 -16.36 -2.98
C ILE A 179 -3.69 -17.29 -1.88
N VAL A 180 -3.48 -16.79 -0.64
CA VAL A 180 -2.79 -17.56 0.42
C VAL A 180 -3.63 -17.80 1.66
N ARG A 181 -4.28 -16.75 2.18
CA ARG A 181 -4.82 -16.72 3.54
C ARG A 181 -6.32 -16.98 3.62
N THR A 182 -7.00 -17.12 2.47
CA THR A 182 -8.43 -17.37 2.45
C THR A 182 -8.71 -18.79 2.95
N PRO A 183 -9.45 -18.96 4.05
CA PRO A 183 -9.82 -20.28 4.51
C PRO A 183 -10.72 -20.95 3.45
N LEU A 184 -10.44 -22.20 3.09
CA LEU A 184 -11.17 -22.90 2.02
C LEU A 184 -12.69 -22.95 2.29
N MET A 185 -13.08 -23.08 3.56
CA MET A 185 -14.49 -23.08 3.97
C MET A 185 -15.21 -21.74 3.77
N ALA A 186 -14.47 -20.64 3.58
CA ALA A 186 -15.05 -19.34 3.20
C ALA A 186 -15.37 -19.27 1.70
N ILE A 187 -14.74 -20.11 0.88
CA ILE A 187 -14.95 -20.16 -0.58
C ILE A 187 -16.13 -21.08 -0.91
N ALA A 188 -16.17 -22.26 -0.31
CA ALA A 188 -17.24 -23.23 -0.54
C ALA A 188 -17.52 -24.03 0.74
N SER A 189 -18.80 -24.36 0.95
CA SER A 189 -19.24 -25.22 2.05
C SER A 189 -19.06 -26.71 1.76
N LYS A 190 -18.80 -27.08 0.50
CA LYS A 190 -18.54 -28.45 0.05
C LYS A 190 -17.44 -28.51 -1.00
N ALA A 191 -16.76 -29.64 -1.09
CA ALA A 191 -15.77 -29.93 -2.12
C ALA A 191 -16.00 -31.32 -2.75
N PRO A 192 -15.62 -31.51 -4.03
CA PRO A 192 -15.69 -32.83 -4.64
C PRO A 192 -14.62 -33.75 -4.03
N PHE A 193 -15.04 -34.90 -3.52
CA PHE A 193 -14.18 -35.95 -2.99
C PHE A 193 -14.76 -37.32 -3.38
N ASP A 194 -13.95 -38.14 -4.06
CA ASP A 194 -14.31 -39.49 -4.51
C ASP A 194 -15.65 -39.57 -5.29
N GLY A 195 -15.87 -38.61 -6.20
CA GLY A 195 -17.09 -38.55 -7.02
C GLY A 195 -18.34 -38.03 -6.30
N GLY A 196 -18.26 -37.69 -5.01
CA GLY A 196 -19.32 -37.07 -4.23
C GLY A 196 -18.99 -35.63 -3.80
N TRP A 197 -20.02 -34.85 -3.46
CA TRP A 197 -19.85 -33.55 -2.81
C TRP A 197 -19.93 -33.71 -1.29
N VAL A 198 -18.82 -33.46 -0.59
CA VAL A 198 -18.72 -33.50 0.87
C VAL A 198 -18.56 -32.13 1.47
#